data_AF-A0A0J1CHI5-F1
#
_entry.id   AF-A0A0J1CHI5-F1
#
_cell.length_a   1.000
_cell.length_b   1.000
_cell.length_c   1.000
_cell.angle_alpha   90.00
_cell.angle_beta   90.00
_cell.angle_gamma   90.00
#
_symmetry.space_group_name_H-M   'P 1'
#
loop_
_entity.id
_entity.type
_entity.pdbx_description
1 polymer ?
#
loop_
_entity_poly.entity_id
_entity_poly.type
_entity_poly.pdbx_seq_one_letter_code
_entity_poly.pdbx_strand_id
1 'polypeptide(L)'
;LGLKPSQYDPQKAKALLEKAGWTLPAGKDIREKNGQPLRIELSFIGTDALSKSMAEIIQADMRQIGADVSLIGEEESSIYARQRDGRFGMIFHR
;
A
#
# COMPACT_ATOMS: atom_id res chain seq x y z
N LEU A 1 -3.01 2.61 -27.73
CA LEU A 1 -3.15 3.38 -26.46
C LEU A 1 -1.76 3.91 -26.09
N GLY A 2 -1.46 5.18 -26.38
CA GLY A 2 -0.16 5.80 -26.08
C GLY A 2 -0.05 6.24 -24.61
N LEU A 3 -0.27 5.30 -23.68
CA LEU A 3 -0.20 5.58 -22.25
C LEU A 3 1.25 5.79 -21.85
N LYS A 4 1.55 6.92 -21.20
CA LYS A 4 2.87 7.18 -20.64
C LYS A 4 3.04 6.33 -19.38
N PRO A 5 4.10 5.52 -19.27
CA PRO A 5 4.35 4.76 -18.06
C PRO A 5 4.61 5.72 -16.90
N SER A 6 3.98 5.45 -15.76
CA SER A 6 4.34 6.08 -14.50
C SER A 6 5.72 5.55 -14.10
N GLN A 7 6.74 6.40 -14.19
CA GLN A 7 8.07 6.04 -13.71
C GLN A 7 8.08 5.98 -12.18
N TYR A 8 8.90 5.10 -11.63
CA TYR A 8 9.15 5.02 -10.19
C TYR A 8 9.86 6.31 -9.75
N ASP A 9 9.14 7.13 -8.97
CA ASP A 9 9.65 8.41 -8.44
C ASP A 9 9.09 8.62 -7.01
N PRO A 10 9.84 8.19 -5.99
CA PRO A 10 9.45 8.37 -4.59
C PRO A 10 9.30 9.84 -4.17
N GLN A 11 10.04 10.77 -4.80
CA GLN A 11 9.95 12.19 -4.47
C GLN A 11 8.64 12.77 -4.97
N LYS A 12 8.25 12.42 -6.20
CA LYS A 12 6.93 12.78 -6.73
C LYS A 12 5.79 12.19 -5.91
N ALA A 13 5.92 10.95 -5.45
CA ALA A 13 4.93 10.35 -4.54
C ALA A 13 4.80 11.13 -3.22
N LYS A 14 5.91 11.52 -2.59
CA LYS A 14 5.91 12.37 -1.39
C LYS A 14 5.21 13.71 -1.64
N ALA A 15 5.52 14.39 -2.75
CA ALA A 15 4.89 15.66 -3.10
C ALA A 15 3.37 15.53 -3.32
N LEU A 16 2.92 14.44 -3.95
CA LEU A 16 1.49 14.16 -4.15
C LEU A 16 0.78 13.91 -2.81
N LEU A 17 1.40 13.17 -1.90
CA LEU A 17 0.88 12.92 -0.56
C LEU A 17 0.72 14.23 0.23
N GLU A 18 1.74 15.09 0.22
CA GLU A 18 1.67 16.39 0.89
C GLU A 18 0.58 17.29 0.31
N LYS A 19 0.47 17.35 -1.04
CA LYS A 19 -0.60 18.08 -1.71
C LYS A 19 -1.99 17.55 -1.35
N ALA A 20 -2.12 16.25 -1.07
CA ALA A 20 -3.34 15.62 -0.61
C ALA A 20 -3.62 15.80 0.90
N GLY A 21 -2.73 16.47 1.63
CA GLY A 21 -2.84 16.74 3.07
C GLY A 21 -2.26 15.64 3.97
N TRP A 22 -1.50 14.70 3.41
CA TRP A 22 -0.75 13.70 4.17
C TRP A 22 0.64 14.25 4.51
N THR A 23 0.78 14.81 5.70
CA THR A 23 2.04 15.41 6.16
C THR A 23 2.79 14.45 7.06
N LEU A 24 4.12 14.54 7.09
CA LEU A 24 4.96 13.76 7.99
C LEU A 24 5.21 14.59 9.26
N PRO A 25 4.61 14.26 10.42
CA PRO A 25 4.85 15.01 11.65
C PRO A 25 6.30 14.86 12.12
N ALA A 26 6.85 15.90 12.74
CA ALA A 26 8.22 15.89 13.25
C ALA A 26 8.41 14.73 14.25
N GLY A 27 9.45 13.92 14.02
CA GLY A 27 9.77 12.76 14.86
C GLY A 27 8.93 11.50 14.61
N LYS A 28 8.06 11.49 13.59
CA LYS A 28 7.34 10.28 13.16
C LYS A 28 7.85 9.80 11.80
N ASP A 29 7.71 8.50 11.58
CA ASP A 29 8.04 7.84 10.30
C ASP A 29 6.82 7.69 9.38
N ILE A 30 5.61 7.91 9.91
CA ILE A 30 4.35 7.72 9.19
C ILE A 30 3.63 9.06 9.04
N ARG A 31 3.14 9.31 7.82
CA ARG A 31 2.34 10.47 7.48
C ARG A 31 0.97 10.40 8.12
N GLU A 32 0.41 11.55 8.42
CA GLU A 32 -0.90 11.69 9.05
C GLU A 32 -1.76 12.71 8.29
N LYS A 33 -3.07 12.48 8.31
CA LYS A 33 -4.08 13.43 7.84
C LYS A 33 -5.21 13.46 8.85
N ASN A 34 -5.53 14.64 9.37
CA ASN A 34 -6.57 14.81 10.40
C ASN A 34 -6.38 13.89 11.63
N GLY A 35 -5.13 13.69 12.06
CA GLY A 35 -4.78 12.81 13.18
C GLY A 35 -4.83 11.31 12.88
N GLN A 36 -5.18 10.91 11.65
CA GLN A 36 -5.17 9.50 11.24
C GLN A 36 -3.86 9.16 10.51
N PRO A 37 -3.17 8.08 10.89
CA PRO A 37 -1.98 7.62 10.18
C PRO A 37 -2.32 7.06 8.80
N LEU A 38 -1.42 7.25 7.83
CA LEU A 38 -1.52 6.67 6.50
C LEU A 38 -1.26 5.16 6.57
N ARG A 39 -2.31 4.42 6.87
CA ARG A 39 -2.30 2.95 6.96
C ARG A 39 -3.11 2.34 5.83
N ILE A 40 -2.54 1.33 5.18
CA ILE A 40 -3.18 0.61 4.08
C ILE A 40 -2.99 -0.89 4.30
N GLU A 41 -4.05 -1.67 4.18
CA GLU A 41 -3.95 -3.13 4.21
C GLU A 41 -3.68 -3.66 2.80
N LEU A 42 -2.69 -4.54 2.67
CA LEU A 42 -2.41 -5.30 1.45
C LEU A 42 -2.75 -6.77 1.68
N SER A 43 -3.84 -7.22 1.07
CA SER A 43 -4.31 -8.61 1.15
C SER A 43 -3.71 -9.48 0.04
N PHE A 44 -3.26 -10.68 0.39
CA PHE A 44 -2.65 -11.62 -0.55
C PHE A 44 -2.88 -13.08 -0.10
N ILE A 45 -2.75 -14.02 -1.04
CA ILE A 45 -2.85 -15.45 -0.72
C ILE A 45 -1.60 -15.87 0.05
N GLY A 46 -1.76 -16.24 1.32
CA GLY A 46 -0.63 -16.47 2.24
C GLY A 46 0.28 -17.64 1.85
N THR A 47 -0.23 -18.61 1.08
CA THR A 47 0.53 -19.75 0.55
C THR A 47 1.29 -19.44 -0.74
N ASP A 48 1.06 -18.28 -1.37
CA ASP A 48 1.80 -17.84 -2.55
C ASP A 48 3.07 -17.07 -2.13
N ALA A 49 4.21 -17.76 -2.21
CA ALA A 49 5.50 -17.20 -1.86
C ALA A 49 5.90 -16.00 -2.74
N LEU A 50 5.51 -15.98 -4.02
CA LEU A 50 5.82 -14.87 -4.92
C LEU A 50 5.05 -13.62 -4.51
N SER A 51 3.74 -13.76 -4.29
CA SER A 51 2.90 -12.67 -3.79
C SER A 51 3.42 -12.11 -2.46
N LYS A 52 3.87 -12.99 -1.55
CA LYS A 52 4.47 -12.57 -0.28
C LYS A 52 5.74 -11.74 -0.48
N SER A 53 6.69 -12.21 -1.29
CA SER A 53 7.92 -11.46 -1.56
C SER A 53 7.64 -10.11 -2.22
N MET A 54 6.69 -10.04 -3.15
CA MET A 54 6.26 -8.77 -3.74
C MET A 54 5.61 -7.84 -2.71
N ALA A 55 4.79 -8.38 -1.81
CA ALA A 55 4.14 -7.61 -0.75
C ALA A 55 5.14 -6.97 0.21
N GLU A 56 6.21 -7.69 0.58
CA GLU A 56 7.29 -7.19 1.42
C GLU A 56 8.08 -6.05 0.74
N ILE A 57 8.33 -6.16 -0.57
CA ILE A 57 8.96 -5.09 -1.36
C ILE A 57 8.06 -3.85 -1.38
N ILE A 58 6.77 -4.02 -1.66
CA ILE A 58 5.79 -2.92 -1.65
C ILE A 58 5.74 -2.26 -0.27
N GLN A 59 5.73 -3.03 0.81
CA GLN A 59 5.75 -2.51 2.17
C GLN A 59 6.99 -1.64 2.43
N ALA A 60 8.17 -2.10 2.01
CA ALA A 60 9.41 -1.37 2.17
C ALA A 60 9.42 -0.05 1.36
N ASP A 61 8.99 -0.08 0.10
CA ASP A 61 8.91 1.11 -0.76
C ASP A 61 7.91 2.13 -0.22
N MET A 62 6.74 1.67 0.24
CA MET A 62 5.72 2.53 0.82
C MET A 62 6.18 3.16 2.13
N ARG A 63 7.02 2.47 2.91
CA ARG A 63 7.63 3.05 4.11
C ARG A 63 8.57 4.20 3.80
N GLN A 64 9.31 4.16 2.68
CA GLN A 64 10.21 5.26 2.28
C GLN A 64 9.46 6.57 1.99
N ILE A 65 8.17 6.49 1.66
CA ILE A 65 7.29 7.65 1.43
C ILE A 65 6.42 8.00 2.64
N GLY A 66 6.59 7.30 3.76
CA GLY A 66 5.87 7.53 5.02
C GLY A 66 4.47 6.93 5.06
N ALA A 67 4.22 5.85 4.31
CA ALA A 67 3.00 5.06 4.38
C ALA A 67 3.25 3.74 5.10
N ASP A 68 2.30 3.33 5.93
CA ASP A 68 2.35 2.07 6.68
C ASP A 68 1.48 1.02 5.99
N VAL A 69 2.11 -0.04 5.49
CA VAL A 69 1.38 -1.13 4.81
C VAL A 69 1.32 -2.35 5.71
N SER A 70 0.12 -2.78 6.07
CA SER A 70 -0.12 -4.01 6.83
C SER A 70 -0.35 -5.18 5.86
N LEU A 71 0.50 -6.20 5.94
CA LEU A 71 0.43 -7.38 5.07
C LEU A 71 -0.56 -8.39 5.65
N ILE A 72 -1.64 -8.67 4.91
CA ILE A 72 -2.72 -9.58 5.32
C ILE A 72 -2.67 -10.83 4.45
N GLY A 73 -1.95 -11.85 4.93
CA GLY A 73 -1.88 -13.16 4.27
C GLY A 73 -3.04 -14.05 4.71
N GLU A 74 -3.91 -14.43 3.79
CA GLU A 74 -5.08 -15.28 4.07
C GLU A 74 -5.21 -16.43 3.07
N GLU A 75 -6.13 -17.35 3.33
CA GLU A 75 -6.50 -18.40 2.37
C GLU A 75 -7.21 -17.81 1.15
N GLU A 76 -7.08 -18.50 0.00
CA GLU A 76 -7.60 -18.04 -1.30
C GLU A 76 -9.11 -17.71 -1.26
N SER A 77 -9.91 -18.54 -0.59
CA SER A 77 -11.36 -18.30 -0.42
C SER A 77 -11.66 -16.98 0.31
N SER A 78 -10.85 -16.62 1.31
CA SER A 78 -10.97 -15.34 2.04
C SER A 78 -10.57 -14.16 1.16
N ILE A 79 -9.52 -14.30 0.36
CA ILE A 79 -9.09 -13.27 -0.60
C ILE A 79 -10.19 -13.00 -1.64
N TYR A 80 -10.81 -14.04 -2.21
CA TYR A 80 -11.94 -13.86 -3.12
C TYR A 80 -13.15 -13.20 -2.43
N ALA A 81 -13.44 -13.57 -1.19
CA ALA A 81 -14.50 -12.91 -0.42
C ALA A 81 -14.19 -11.41 -0.19
N ARG A 82 -12.95 -11.05 0.15
CA ARG A 82 -12.52 -9.65 0.29
C ARG A 82 -12.66 -8.87 -1.02
N GLN A 83 -12.25 -9.45 -2.15
CA GLN A 83 -12.41 -8.84 -3.46
C GLN A 83 -13.88 -8.55 -3.76
N ARG A 84 -14.76 -9.53 -3.52
CA ARG A 84 -16.21 -9.40 -3.73
C ARG A 84 -16.85 -8.37 -2.81
N ASP A 85 -16.47 -8.37 -1.54
CA ASP A 85 -17.07 -7.52 -0.51
C ASP A 85 -16.45 -6.10 -0.47
N GLY A 86 -15.36 -5.85 -1.20
CA GLY A 86 -14.63 -4.57 -1.19
C GLY A 86 -13.85 -4.30 0.11
N ARG A 87 -13.54 -5.34 0.90
CA ARG A 87 -12.91 -5.23 2.23
C ARG A 87 -11.38 -5.30 2.16
N PHE A 88 -10.76 -4.37 1.43
CA PHE A 88 -9.32 -4.26 1.27
C PHE A 88 -8.88 -2.82 0.97
N GLY A 89 -7.64 -2.46 1.33
CA GLY A 89 -6.99 -1.24 0.82
C GLY A 89 -6.32 -1.50 -0.52
N MET A 90 -5.50 -2.55 -0.57
CA MET A 90 -4.87 -3.12 -1.76
C MET A 90 -5.05 -4.64 -1.73
N ILE A 91 -5.14 -5.26 -2.89
CA ILE A 91 -5.27 -6.72 -3.02
C ILE A 91 -4.57 -7.17 -4.29
N PHE A 92 -3.83 -8.28 -4.23
CA PHE A 92 -3.36 -8.91 -5.46
C PHE A 92 -4.55 -9.49 -6.22
N HIS A 93 -4.52 -9.30 -7.53
CA HIS A 93 -5.46 -9.88 -8.47
C HIS A 93 -4.67 -10.70 -9.49
N ARG A 94 -5.28 -11.78 -9.97
CA ARG A 94 -4.68 -12.71 -10.93
C ARG A 94 -5.44 -12.68 -12.23
#